data_AF-A0A9P8HIH6-F1
#
_entry.id   AF-A0A9P8HIH6-F1
#
_cell.length_a   1.000
_cell.length_b   1.000
_cell.length_c   1.000
_cell.angle_alpha   90.00
_cell.angle_beta   90.00
_cell.angle_gamma   90.00
#
_symmetry.space_group_name_H-M   'P 1'
#
loop_
_entity.id
_entity.type
_entity.pdbx_description
1 polymer ?
#
loop_
_entity_poly.entity_id
_entity_poly.type
_entity_poly.pdbx_seq_one_letter_code
_entity_poly.pdbx_strand_id
1 'polypeptide(L)'
;MAPDVKLPWIAAEEDTGPFVKALVQEEPGKNLIAYREWATLREMVGAFQSASKTKSEVVVVPRDEANEFLPPDLKLENDEGFLYFEEFGYEGRDDPTLIHPSQLKPLLKLDTIEQYFRKVDLSRIFSA
;
A
#
# COMPACT_ATOMS: atom_id res chain seq x y z
N MET A 1 9.67 -9.78 -3.55
CA MET A 1 9.06 -9.30 -2.30
C MET A 1 8.42 -10.46 -1.56
N ALA A 2 8.87 -10.74 -0.33
CA ALA A 2 8.23 -11.69 0.55
C ALA A 2 6.76 -11.29 0.80
N PRO A 3 5.80 -12.20 0.61
CA PRO A 3 4.37 -11.88 0.62
C PRO A 3 3.82 -11.51 2.01
N ASP A 4 4.63 -11.72 3.05
CA ASP A 4 4.27 -11.53 4.46
C ASP A 4 4.85 -10.22 5.03
N VAL A 5 5.56 -9.41 4.23
CA VAL A 5 5.94 -8.04 4.59
C VAL A 5 4.70 -7.15 4.54
N LYS A 6 4.48 -6.35 5.59
CA LYS A 6 3.38 -5.39 5.64
C LYS A 6 3.73 -4.11 4.91
N LEU A 7 2.76 -3.56 4.20
CA LEU A 7 2.88 -2.32 3.44
C LEU A 7 1.75 -1.35 3.79
N PRO A 8 1.98 -0.04 3.64
CA PRO A 8 0.94 0.98 3.73
C PRO A 8 0.07 0.96 2.47
N TRP A 9 -1.13 0.40 2.55
CA TRP A 9 -2.09 0.48 1.47
C TRP A 9 -2.91 1.76 1.58
N ILE A 10 -3.09 2.46 0.46
CA ILE A 10 -3.83 3.72 0.37
C ILE A 10 -4.69 3.74 -0.90
N ALA A 11 -5.91 4.26 -0.82
CA ALA A 11 -6.68 4.64 -2.00
C ALA A 11 -6.40 6.11 -2.30
N ALA A 12 -5.51 6.36 -3.26
CA ALA A 12 -4.96 7.69 -3.50
C ALA A 12 -6.03 8.79 -3.65
N GLU A 13 -7.10 8.52 -4.39
CA GLU A 13 -8.17 9.48 -4.67
C GLU A 13 -9.07 9.77 -3.44
N GLU A 14 -9.21 8.82 -2.51
CA GLU A 14 -10.11 8.95 -1.36
C GLU A 14 -9.37 9.46 -0.11
N ASP A 15 -8.14 8.98 0.10
CA ASP A 15 -7.46 9.10 1.39
C ASP A 15 -6.44 10.24 1.42
N THR A 16 -5.77 10.51 0.30
CA THR A 16 -4.63 11.46 0.27
C THR A 16 -5.07 12.86 0.66
N GLY A 17 -6.21 13.33 0.13
CA GLY A 17 -6.74 14.67 0.44
C GLY A 17 -7.00 14.86 1.95
N PRO A 18 -7.79 13.98 2.60
CA PRO A 18 -7.96 13.98 4.05
C PRO A 18 -6.65 13.93 4.85
N PHE A 19 -5.70 13.08 4.44
CA PHE A 19 -4.39 12.98 5.11
C PHE A 19 -3.57 14.26 4.99
N VAL A 20 -3.47 14.83 3.80
CA VAL A 20 -2.77 16.11 3.58
C VAL A 20 -3.44 17.21 4.41
N LYS A 21 -4.78 17.27 4.41
CA LYS A 21 -5.52 18.25 5.21
C LYS A 21 -5.24 18.10 6.71
N ALA A 22 -5.17 16.87 7.24
CA ALA A 22 -4.83 16.64 8.64
C ALA A 22 -3.37 17.05 8.91
N LEU A 23 -2.44 16.69 8.03
CA LEU A 23 -1.02 16.99 8.18
C LEU A 23 -0.74 18.50 8.21
N VAL A 24 -1.41 19.31 7.38
CA VAL A 24 -1.22 20.77 7.38
C VAL A 24 -1.78 21.47 8.61
N GLN A 25 -2.57 20.76 9.43
CA GLN A 25 -3.10 21.25 10.71
C GLN A 25 -2.21 20.86 11.90
N GLU A 26 -1.24 19.97 11.70
CA GLU A 26 -0.24 19.61 12.69
C GLU A 26 0.87 20.68 12.77
N GLU A 27 1.67 20.60 13.83
CA GLU A 27 2.89 21.41 13.94
C GLU A 27 3.85 21.12 12.77
N PRO A 28 4.59 22.13 12.28
CA PRO A 28 5.58 21.92 11.22
C PRO A 28 6.62 20.85 11.56
N GLY A 29 7.15 20.18 10.52
CA GLY A 29 8.23 19.20 10.66
C GLY A 29 7.76 17.77 10.98
N LYS A 30 6.47 17.47 10.85
CA LYS A 30 5.94 16.10 10.93
C LYS A 30 6.06 15.37 9.60
N ASN A 31 6.54 14.13 9.64
CA ASN A 31 6.58 13.22 8.50
C ASN A 31 5.51 12.16 8.67
N LEU A 32 4.43 12.21 7.88
CA LEU A 32 3.34 11.25 7.97
C LEU A 32 3.51 10.14 6.95
N ILE A 33 3.44 8.89 7.42
CA ILE A 33 3.22 7.74 6.55
C ILE A 33 1.70 7.48 6.42
N ALA A 34 1.12 7.92 5.30
CA ALA A 34 -0.33 7.86 5.09
C ALA A 34 -0.76 6.48 4.55
N TYR A 35 -1.74 5.86 5.21
CA TYR A 35 -2.36 4.60 4.78
C TYR A 35 -3.73 4.40 5.38
N ARG A 36 -4.61 3.67 4.68
CA ARG A 36 -5.87 3.18 5.25
C ARG A 36 -5.69 1.92 6.07
N GLU A 37 -4.80 1.03 5.62
CA GLU A 37 -4.50 -0.23 6.29
C GLU A 37 -3.04 -0.62 6.13
N TRP A 38 -2.49 -1.19 7.20
CA TRP A 38 -1.14 -1.72 7.26
C TRP A 38 -1.20 -3.25 7.13
N ALA A 39 -1.05 -3.75 5.90
CA ALA A 39 -1.40 -5.11 5.55
C ALA A 39 -0.35 -5.76 4.64
N THR A 40 -0.23 -7.08 4.75
CA THR A 40 0.56 -7.91 3.86
C THR A 40 -0.07 -8.01 2.47
N LEU A 41 0.70 -8.46 1.48
CA LEU A 41 0.17 -8.72 0.15
C LEU A 41 -0.93 -9.79 0.18
N ARG A 42 -0.80 -10.80 1.06
CA ARG A 42 -1.82 -11.84 1.25
C ARG A 42 -3.12 -11.30 1.82
N GLU A 43 -3.05 -10.42 2.81
CA GLU A 43 -4.24 -9.76 3.38
C GLU A 43 -4.93 -8.87 2.34
N MET A 44 -4.17 -8.12 1.53
CA MET A 44 -4.70 -7.31 0.43
C MET A 44 -5.41 -8.18 -0.62
N VAL A 45 -4.78 -9.27 -1.08
CA VAL A 45 -5.41 -10.20 -2.04
C VAL A 45 -6.62 -10.91 -1.44
N GLY A 46 -6.59 -11.23 -0.14
CA GLY A 46 -7.75 -11.76 0.59
C GLY A 46 -8.93 -10.79 0.61
N ALA A 47 -8.68 -9.51 0.89
CA ALA A 47 -9.68 -8.45 0.82
C ALA A 47 -10.25 -8.28 -0.60
N PHE A 48 -9.39 -8.32 -1.62
CA PHE A 48 -9.80 -8.30 -3.02
C PHE A 48 -10.73 -9.48 -3.36
N GLN A 49 -10.33 -10.70 -3.02
CA GLN A 49 -11.13 -11.91 -3.25
C GLN A 49 -12.48 -11.85 -2.51
N SER A 50 -12.48 -11.37 -1.27
CA SER A 50 -13.70 -11.18 -0.46
C SER A 50 -14.67 -10.21 -1.13
N ALA A 51 -14.17 -9.07 -1.62
CA ALA A 51 -14.96 -8.03 -2.27
C ALA A 51 -15.47 -8.44 -3.66
N SER A 52 -14.59 -8.97 -4.52
CA SER A 52 -14.86 -9.26 -5.93
C SER A 52 -15.50 -10.63 -6.17
N LYS A 53 -15.45 -11.53 -5.17
CA LYS A 53 -15.80 -12.96 -5.31
C LYS A 53 -14.98 -13.70 -6.38
N THR A 54 -13.88 -13.12 -6.84
CA THR A 54 -12.97 -13.71 -7.82
C THR A 54 -11.86 -14.47 -7.10
N LYS A 55 -11.70 -15.76 -7.42
CA LYS A 55 -10.64 -16.59 -6.86
C LYS A 55 -9.28 -15.97 -7.21
N SER A 56 -8.48 -15.67 -6.18
CA SER A 56 -7.22 -14.94 -6.32
C SER A 56 -6.16 -15.50 -5.39
N GLU A 57 -4.91 -15.50 -5.81
CA GLU A 57 -3.79 -15.97 -5.01
C GLU A 57 -2.55 -15.09 -5.19
N VAL A 58 -1.64 -15.15 -4.21
CA VAL A 58 -0.34 -14.52 -4.30
C VAL A 58 0.63 -15.51 -4.91
N VAL A 59 1.12 -15.21 -6.11
CA VAL A 59 2.17 -15.98 -6.80
C VAL A 59 3.52 -15.33 -6.52
N VAL A 60 4.44 -16.08 -5.92
CA VAL A 60 5.82 -15.63 -5.71
C VAL A 60 6.65 -16.15 -6.88
N VAL A 61 7.27 -15.23 -7.61
CA VAL A 61 8.16 -15.53 -8.74
C VAL A 61 9.63 -15.38 -8.34
N PRO A 62 10.57 -16.06 -9.03
CA PRO A 62 11.99 -15.78 -8.90
C PRO A 62 12.29 -14.30 -9.13
N ARG A 63 13.32 -13.81 -8.42
CA ARG A 63 13.59 -12.37 -8.37
C ARG A 63 14.16 -11.83 -9.68
N ASP A 64 15.00 -12.61 -10.34
CA ASP A 64 15.54 -12.32 -11.66
C ASP A 64 14.46 -12.25 -12.74
N GLU A 65 13.39 -13.04 -12.59
CA GLU A 65 12.22 -13.05 -13.49
C GLU A 65 11.19 -11.94 -13.19
N ALA A 66 11.23 -11.33 -12.00
CA ALA A 66 10.32 -10.25 -11.65
C ALA A 66 10.59 -8.99 -12.48
N ASN A 67 9.53 -8.26 -12.86
CA ASN A 67 9.61 -6.95 -13.50
C ASN A 67 10.36 -6.90 -14.84
N GLU A 68 10.66 -8.03 -15.51
CA GLU A 68 11.37 -8.06 -16.80
C GLU A 68 10.65 -7.28 -17.92
N PHE A 69 9.34 -7.07 -17.78
CA PHE A 69 8.53 -6.29 -18.71
C PHE A 69 8.73 -4.77 -18.58
N LEU A 70 9.42 -4.29 -17.53
CA LEU A 70 9.69 -2.87 -17.31
C LEU A 70 10.95 -2.41 -18.06
N PRO A 71 11.06 -1.12 -18.42
CA PRO A 71 12.32 -0.54 -18.90
C PRO A 71 13.47 -0.76 -17.90
N PRO A 72 14.73 -0.91 -18.35
CA PRO A 72 15.85 -1.27 -17.47
C PRO A 72 16.01 -0.41 -16.22
N ASP A 73 15.92 0.92 -16.37
CA ASP A 73 16.07 1.86 -15.25
C ASP A 73 14.92 1.70 -14.24
N LEU A 74 13.69 1.50 -14.72
CA LEU A 74 12.52 1.31 -13.85
C LEU A 74 12.53 -0.06 -13.17
N LYS A 75 13.03 -1.10 -13.86
CA LYS A 75 13.23 -2.42 -13.26
C LYS A 75 14.21 -2.33 -12.09
N LEU A 76 15.35 -1.65 -12.28
CA LEU A 76 16.35 -1.47 -11.23
C LEU A 76 15.74 -0.80 -9.99
N GLU A 77 15.10 0.35 -10.16
CA GLU A 77 14.47 1.10 -9.06
C GLU A 77 13.40 0.28 -8.31
N ASN A 78 12.54 -0.44 -9.04
CA ASN A 78 11.53 -1.30 -8.42
C ASN A 78 12.16 -2.47 -7.63
N ASP A 79 13.15 -3.14 -8.21
CA ASP A 79 13.78 -4.31 -7.60
C ASP A 79 14.59 -3.95 -6.35
N GLU A 80 15.25 -2.78 -6.36
CA GLU A 80 15.93 -2.23 -5.19
C GLU A 80 14.94 -1.74 -4.13
N GLY A 81 13.83 -1.11 -4.53
CA GLY A 81 12.76 -0.72 -3.61
C GLY A 81 12.16 -1.91 -2.87
N PHE A 82 11.89 -3.02 -3.57
CA PHE A 82 11.40 -4.25 -2.93
C PHE A 82 12.42 -4.87 -1.98
N LEU A 83 13.72 -4.80 -2.28
CA LEU A 83 14.76 -5.20 -1.33
C LEU A 83 14.75 -4.35 -0.09
N TYR A 84 14.66 -3.03 -0.27
CA TYR A 84 14.61 -2.09 0.83
C TYR A 84 13.44 -2.41 1.76
N PHE A 85 12.25 -2.71 1.23
CA PHE A 85 11.10 -3.09 2.04
C PHE A 85 11.31 -4.40 2.81
N GLU A 86 11.99 -5.39 2.21
CA GLU A 86 12.31 -6.66 2.88
C GLU A 86 13.33 -6.47 4.01
N GLU A 87 14.38 -5.67 3.77
CA GLU A 87 15.47 -5.49 4.71
C GLU A 87 15.13 -4.47 5.81
N PHE A 88 14.51 -3.36 5.43
CA PHE A 88 14.28 -2.20 6.29
C PHE A 88 12.80 -1.89 6.53
N GLY A 89 11.85 -2.63 5.97
CA GLY A 89 10.43 -2.23 6.03
C GLY A 89 10.15 -1.02 5.14
N TYR A 90 8.87 -0.72 4.89
CA TYR A 90 8.49 0.42 4.05
C TYR A 90 8.90 1.76 4.71
N GLU A 91 8.78 1.80 6.03
CA GLU A 91 8.97 2.94 6.91
C GLU A 91 10.38 3.02 7.51
N GLY A 92 11.33 2.18 7.07
CA GLY A 92 12.67 2.15 7.65
C GLY A 92 12.75 1.49 9.03
N ARG A 93 11.77 0.62 9.37
CA ARG A 93 11.71 -0.25 10.55
C ARG A 93 11.64 0.57 11.85
N ASP A 94 10.46 1.11 12.11
CA ASP A 94 10.15 1.98 13.25
C ASP A 94 10.97 3.29 13.27
N ASP A 95 11.13 3.96 12.11
CA ASP A 95 11.74 5.30 12.06
C ASP A 95 10.98 6.27 13.02
N PRO A 96 11.64 6.78 14.07
CA PRO A 96 10.97 7.58 15.10
C PRO A 96 10.57 8.97 14.61
N THR A 97 11.02 9.38 13.42
CA THR A 97 10.65 10.65 12.80
C THR A 97 9.30 10.58 12.09
N LEU A 98 8.79 9.37 11.85
CA LEU A 98 7.50 9.14 11.22
C LEU A 98 6.37 9.16 12.25
N ILE A 99 5.24 9.72 11.85
CA ILE A 99 3.97 9.57 12.54
C ILE A 99 3.02 8.72 11.70
N HIS A 100 2.24 7.88 12.39
CA HIS A 100 1.23 7.03 11.81
C HIS A 100 -0.15 7.69 11.84
N PRO A 101 -1.12 7.23 11.02
CA PRO A 101 -2.50 7.73 11.02
C PRO A 101 -3.16 7.75 12.40
N SER A 102 -2.83 6.79 13.27
CA SER A 102 -3.33 6.70 14.65
C SER A 102 -2.84 7.82 15.58
N GLN A 103 -1.81 8.57 15.17
CA GLN A 103 -1.22 9.66 15.93
C GLN A 103 -1.74 11.04 15.47
N LEU A 104 -2.48 11.13 14.37
CA LEU A 104 -3.10 12.37 13.88
C LEU A 104 -4.28 12.80 14.75
N LYS A 105 -4.50 14.11 14.85
CA LYS A 105 -5.68 14.68 15.54
C LYS A 105 -6.41 15.69 14.64
N PRO A 106 -7.68 15.43 14.26
CA PRO A 106 -8.50 14.27 14.61
C PRO A 106 -8.11 12.99 13.86
N LEU A 107 -8.47 11.84 14.43
CA LEU A 107 -8.35 10.55 13.72
C LEU A 107 -9.24 10.56 12.47
N LEU A 108 -8.67 10.15 11.35
CA LEU A 108 -9.41 9.98 10.11
C LEU A 108 -10.22 8.68 10.17
N LYS A 109 -11.48 8.76 9.74
CA LYS A 109 -12.31 7.57 9.50
C LYS A 109 -12.17 7.19 8.04
N LEU A 110 -11.49 6.08 7.80
CA LEU A 110 -11.20 5.56 6.47
C LEU A 110 -11.95 4.25 6.26
N ASP A 111 -12.18 3.92 4.99
CA ASP A 111 -12.68 2.61 4.59
C ASP A 111 -11.55 1.57 4.65
N THR A 112 -11.92 0.30 4.79
CA THR A 112 -10.99 -0.82 4.64
C THR A 112 -10.57 -1.02 3.18
N ILE A 113 -9.51 -1.79 2.94
CA ILE A 113 -9.10 -2.28 1.62
C ILE A 113 -10.25 -3.07 0.98
N GLU A 114 -10.95 -3.90 1.75
CA GLU A 114 -12.11 -4.65 1.23
C GLU A 114 -13.23 -3.70 0.80
N GLN A 115 -13.56 -2.69 1.62
CA GLN A 115 -14.57 -1.69 1.28
C GLN A 115 -14.19 -0.88 0.05
N TYR A 116 -12.90 -0.56 -0.14
CA TYR A 116 -12.43 0.02 -1.40
C TYR A 116 -12.71 -0.87 -2.59
N PHE A 117 -12.29 -2.13 -2.55
CA PHE A 117 -12.51 -3.04 -3.67
C PHE A 117 -13.98 -3.29 -3.99
N ARG A 118 -14.89 -3.19 -3.01
CA ARG A 118 -16.34 -3.25 -3.27
C ARG A 118 -16.87 -2.07 -4.09
N LYS A 119 -16.18 -0.93 -4.08
CA LYS A 119 -16.55 0.28 -4.83
C LYS A 119 -15.89 0.34 -6.21
N VAL A 120 -14.76 -0.34 -6.39
CA VAL A 120 -14.03 -0.35 -7.66
C VAL A 120 -14.83 -1.11 -8.72
N ASP A 121 -15.08 -0.45 -9.85
CA ASP A 121 -15.65 -1.10 -11.03
C ASP A 121 -14.59 -1.95 -11.74
N LEU A 122 -14.52 -3.22 -11.35
CA LEU A 122 -13.59 -4.20 -11.92
C LEU A 122 -13.95 -4.60 -13.35
N SER A 123 -15.13 -4.26 -13.86
CA SER A 123 -15.50 -4.57 -15.25
C SER A 123 -14.54 -3.89 -16.22
N ARG A 124 -13.98 -2.72 -15.88
CA ARG A 124 -12.98 -2.01 -16.69
C ARG A 124 -11.63 -2.72 -16.80
N ILE A 125 -11.36 -3.66 -15.90
CA ILE A 125 -10.10 -4.40 -15.82
C ILE A 125 -10.27 -5.81 -16.43
N PHE A 126 -11.40 -6.46 -16.16
CA PHE A 126 -11.66 -7.84 -16.59
C PHE A 126 -12.52 -7.96 -17.86
N SER A 127 -12.95 -6.85 -18.46
CA SER A 127 -13.59 -6.89 -19.79
C SER A 127 -12.51 -7.12 -20.85
N ALA A 128 -12.35 -8.39 -21.22
CA ALA A 128 -11.74 -8.80 -22.48
C ALA A 128 -12.82 -9.00 -23.54
#